data_AF-A0A842IVM6-F1
#
_entry.id   AF-A0A842IVM6-F1
#
_cell.length_a   1.000
_cell.length_b   1.000
_cell.length_c   1.000
_cell.angle_alpha   90.00
_cell.angle_beta   90.00
_cell.angle_gamma   90.00
#
_symmetry.space_group_name_H-M   'P 1'
#
loop_
_entity.id
_entity.type
_entity.pdbx_description
1 polymer ?
#
loop_
_entity_poly.entity_id
_entity_poly.type
_entity_poly.pdbx_seq_one_letter_code
_entity_poly.pdbx_strand_id
1 'polypeptide(L)'
;MKTIIVAEFKDIPTGISSFDNILKNFNLEIYKAAVTCPGKYFFILYGDNESIKEAMESLENLAKVQIISGVSEEIVEILSGKRRAELENSIGIVEFWNIPDSVKSLDLVLKSTNVKLLKLVLGWGTAGKSYYVITGDTSSVEEAVVLVTGLFKYKDKAVINNPYEGILKHI
;
A
#
# COMPACT_ATOMS: atom_id res chain seq x y z
N MET A 1 14.26 -7.67 10.11
CA MET A 1 12.94 -7.17 9.69
C MET A 1 13.14 -6.28 8.49
N LYS A 2 12.46 -6.54 7.36
CA LYS A 2 12.64 -5.75 6.13
C LYS A 2 11.99 -4.36 6.28
N THR A 3 12.60 -3.35 5.68
CA THR A 3 12.05 -2.01 5.53
C THR A 3 11.54 -1.85 4.10
N ILE A 4 10.38 -1.22 3.94
CA ILE A 4 9.83 -0.88 2.62
C ILE A 4 9.92 0.61 2.38
N ILE A 5 10.28 0.99 1.16
CA ILE A 5 10.00 2.31 0.59
C ILE A 5 8.91 2.20 -0.47
N VAL A 6 7.94 3.09 -0.40
CA VAL A 6 6.91 3.28 -1.44
C VAL A 6 7.01 4.71 -1.94
N ALA A 7 7.45 4.89 -3.18
CA ALA A 7 7.68 6.20 -3.77
C ALA A 7 6.82 6.37 -5.03
N GLU A 8 6.11 7.48 -5.11
CA GLU A 8 5.34 7.91 -6.27
C GLU A 8 5.93 9.23 -6.79
N PHE A 9 6.20 9.30 -8.09
CA PHE A 9 6.85 10.41 -8.78
C PHE A 9 5.82 11.18 -9.60
N LYS A 10 6.06 12.47 -9.81
CA LYS A 10 5.17 13.30 -10.63
C LYS A 10 5.21 12.90 -12.10
N ASP A 11 6.37 12.45 -12.59
CA ASP A 11 6.62 12.18 -14.01
C ASP A 11 7.35 10.85 -14.21
N ILE A 12 7.06 10.18 -15.33
CA ILE A 12 7.58 8.85 -15.64
C ILE A 12 9.10 8.81 -15.83
N PRO A 13 9.74 9.71 -16.62
CA PRO A 13 11.18 9.66 -16.84
C PRO A 13 11.97 9.80 -15.54
N THR A 14 11.56 10.73 -14.64
CA THR A 14 12.21 10.89 -13.34
C THR A 14 12.09 9.64 -12.50
N GLY A 15 10.89 9.05 -12.42
CA GLY A 15 10.70 7.82 -11.63
C GLY A 15 11.52 6.63 -12.14
N ILE A 16 11.63 6.45 -13.46
CA ILE A 16 12.45 5.38 -14.06
C ILE A 16 13.94 5.63 -13.82
N SER A 17 14.42 6.86 -14.04
CA SER A 17 15.83 7.21 -13.80
C SER A 17 16.21 7.07 -12.32
N SER A 18 15.35 7.48 -11.39
CA SER A 18 15.56 7.30 -9.95
C SER A 18 15.56 5.84 -9.56
N PHE A 19 14.66 5.03 -10.13
CA PHE A 19 14.63 3.58 -9.90
C PHE A 19 15.92 2.88 -10.35
N ASP A 20 16.42 3.20 -11.55
CA ASP A 20 17.69 2.67 -12.06
C ASP A 20 18.89 3.10 -11.20
N ASN A 21 18.96 4.39 -10.84
CA ASN A 21 20.04 4.90 -10.00
C ASN A 21 20.07 4.24 -8.63
N ILE A 22 18.92 4.08 -7.98
CA ILE A 22 18.86 3.47 -6.65
C ILE A 22 19.32 2.02 -6.68
N LEU A 23 18.84 1.22 -7.62
CA LEU A 23 19.20 -0.21 -7.68
C LEU A 23 20.65 -0.46 -8.08
N LYS A 24 21.34 0.51 -8.70
CA LYS A 24 22.77 0.44 -8.99
C LYS A 24 23.65 0.75 -7.78
N ASN A 25 23.16 1.57 -6.85
CA ASN A 25 23.97 2.08 -5.73
C ASN A 25 23.63 1.42 -4.39
N PHE A 26 22.45 0.82 -4.25
CA PHE A 26 21.97 0.25 -2.99
C PHE A 26 21.50 -1.20 -3.17
N ASN A 27 21.76 -2.05 -2.16
CA ASN A 27 21.32 -3.44 -2.16
C ASN A 27 19.84 -3.57 -1.78
N LEU A 28 18.95 -3.34 -2.75
CA LEU A 28 17.51 -3.35 -2.56
C LEU A 28 16.84 -4.39 -3.46
N GLU A 29 15.78 -5.00 -2.95
CA GLU A 29 14.94 -5.94 -3.70
C GLU A 29 13.73 -5.20 -4.29
N ILE A 30 13.37 -5.51 -5.53
CA ILE A 30 12.22 -4.90 -6.20
C ILE A 30 10.95 -5.64 -5.78
N TYR A 31 9.96 -4.91 -5.25
CA TYR A 31 8.61 -5.44 -5.18
C TYR A 31 7.87 -5.21 -6.50
N LYS A 32 7.73 -3.94 -6.86
CA LYS A 32 6.94 -3.49 -7.98
C LYS A 32 7.47 -2.15 -8.43
N ALA A 33 7.55 -1.95 -9.73
CA ALA A 33 7.78 -0.65 -10.34
C ALA A 33 6.89 -0.56 -11.57
N ALA A 34 6.10 0.50 -11.67
CA ALA A 34 5.11 0.62 -12.72
C ALA A 34 4.67 2.06 -12.94
N VAL A 35 4.15 2.31 -14.13
CA VAL A 35 3.37 3.52 -14.42
C VAL A 35 2.01 3.45 -13.72
N THR A 36 1.47 4.61 -13.35
CA THR A 36 0.13 4.75 -12.78
C THR A 36 -0.59 5.96 -13.39
N CYS A 37 -1.92 5.92 -13.41
CA CYS A 37 -2.72 7.01 -13.98
C CYS A 37 -2.57 8.29 -13.11
N PRO A 38 -2.62 9.50 -13.69
CA PRO A 38 -2.80 9.85 -15.10
C PRO A 38 -1.47 9.98 -15.90
N GLY A 39 -0.38 9.35 -15.47
CA GLY A 39 0.93 9.51 -16.11
C GLY A 39 2.08 9.68 -15.12
N LYS A 40 1.97 9.05 -13.95
CA LYS A 40 2.99 9.02 -12.91
C LYS A 40 3.74 7.71 -12.95
N TYR A 41 4.82 7.62 -12.19
CA TYR A 41 5.54 6.37 -11.94
C TYR A 41 5.62 6.12 -10.45
N PHE A 42 5.61 4.85 -10.05
CA PHE A 42 5.85 4.50 -8.66
C PHE A 42 6.72 3.25 -8.59
N PHE A 43 7.41 3.10 -7.48
CA PHE A 43 8.02 1.84 -7.10
C PHE A 43 7.79 1.54 -5.63
N ILE A 44 7.95 0.27 -5.32
CA ILE A 44 7.99 -0.29 -3.99
C ILE A 44 9.24 -1.17 -3.93
N LEU A 45 10.14 -0.90 -2.99
CA LEU A 45 11.39 -1.63 -2.81
C LEU A 45 11.54 -2.10 -1.36
N TYR A 46 12.26 -3.20 -1.16
CA TYR A 46 12.65 -3.72 0.15
C TYR A 46 14.15 -3.56 0.37
N GLY A 47 14.55 -3.35 1.61
CA GLY A 47 15.95 -3.38 2.02
C GLY A 47 16.11 -3.37 3.52
N ASP A 48 17.35 -3.26 3.98
CA ASP A 48 17.62 -2.83 5.34
C ASP A 48 17.26 -1.35 5.53
N ASN A 49 17.22 -0.90 6.78
CA ASN A 49 16.78 0.45 7.12
C ASN A 49 17.76 1.54 6.68
N GLU A 50 19.05 1.22 6.55
CA GLU A 50 20.11 2.16 6.22
C GLU A 50 20.11 2.42 4.71
N SER A 51 20.17 1.36 3.91
CA SER A 51 20.08 1.39 2.45
C SER A 51 18.82 2.12 1.97
N ILE A 52 17.67 1.91 2.63
CA ILE A 52 16.42 2.59 2.27
C ILE A 52 16.48 4.09 2.59
N LYS A 53 17.08 4.49 3.71
CA LYS A 53 17.21 5.91 4.08
C LYS A 53 18.15 6.63 3.13
N GLU A 54 19.32 6.06 2.84
CA GLU A 54 20.27 6.64 1.90
C GLU A 54 19.68 6.71 0.48
N ALA A 55 18.96 5.66 0.04
CA ALA A 55 18.27 5.69 -1.23
C ALA A 55 17.22 6.81 -1.30
N MET A 56 16.48 7.07 -0.21
CA MET A 56 15.48 8.14 -0.16
C MET A 56 16.10 9.53 -0.33
N GLU A 57 17.32 9.77 0.18
CA GLU A 57 18.01 11.06 0.02
C GLU A 57 18.39 11.35 -1.44
N SER A 58 18.54 10.31 -2.26
CA SER A 58 18.80 10.44 -3.71
C SER A 58 17.55 10.67 -4.57
N LEU A 59 16.35 10.70 -3.96
CA LEU A 59 15.09 10.83 -4.68
C LEU A 59 14.65 12.28 -4.87
N GLU A 60 14.31 12.61 -6.12
CA GLU A 60 13.82 13.93 -6.50
C GLU A 60 12.45 13.85 -7.19
N ASN A 61 11.77 15.00 -7.28
CA ASN A 61 10.47 15.17 -7.95
C ASN A 61 9.38 14.17 -7.49
N LEU A 62 9.41 13.84 -6.20
CA LEU A 62 8.42 12.98 -5.57
C LEU A 62 7.04 13.66 -5.54
N ALA A 63 6.00 12.91 -5.90
CA ALA A 63 4.63 13.25 -5.59
C ALA A 63 4.30 12.86 -4.13
N LYS A 64 4.78 11.69 -3.70
CA LYS A 64 4.62 11.19 -2.32
C LYS A 64 5.63 10.07 -2.06
N VAL A 65 6.11 9.95 -0.83
CA VAL A 65 6.92 8.82 -0.37
C VAL A 65 6.50 8.39 1.04
N GLN A 66 6.60 7.10 1.31
CA GLN A 66 6.47 6.53 2.65
C GLN A 66 7.53 5.46 2.89
N ILE A 67 8.13 5.51 4.07
CA ILE A 67 8.97 4.43 4.60
C ILE A 67 8.19 3.69 5.69
N ILE A 68 8.26 2.36 5.64
CA ILE A 68 7.65 1.44 6.61
C ILE A 68 8.78 0.59 7.20
N SER A 69 9.23 0.95 8.39
CA SER A 69 10.21 0.16 9.12
C SER A 69 9.55 -1.05 9.79
N GLY A 70 10.18 -2.22 9.64
CA GLY A 70 9.66 -3.46 10.21
C GLY A 70 8.31 -3.83 9.66
N VAL A 71 8.17 -3.88 8.33
CA VAL A 71 6.90 -4.21 7.67
C VAL A 71 6.37 -5.57 8.17
N SER A 72 5.06 -5.69 8.29
CA SER A 72 4.40 -6.96 8.59
C SER A 72 4.73 -8.00 7.51
N GLU A 73 4.95 -9.25 7.93
CA GLU A 73 5.16 -10.37 7.00
C GLU A 73 3.96 -10.54 6.07
N GLU A 74 2.75 -10.27 6.57
CA GLU A 74 1.51 -10.32 5.81
C GLU A 74 1.52 -9.35 4.62
N ILE A 75 2.00 -8.11 4.77
CA ILE A 75 2.18 -7.20 3.63
C ILE A 75 3.16 -7.79 2.62
N VAL A 76 4.29 -8.36 3.06
CA VAL A 76 5.27 -8.95 2.15
C VAL A 76 4.63 -10.11 1.34
N GLU A 77 3.85 -10.97 2.01
CA GLU A 77 3.13 -12.08 1.37
C GLU A 77 2.07 -11.61 0.38
N ILE A 78 1.24 -10.65 0.80
CA ILE A 78 0.20 -10.00 -0.02
C ILE A 78 0.82 -9.41 -1.26
N LEU A 79 1.88 -8.62 -1.07
CA LEU A 79 2.57 -7.96 -2.14
C LEU A 79 3.11 -9.05 -3.10
N SER A 80 3.76 -10.10 -2.59
CA SER A 80 4.23 -11.22 -3.43
C SER A 80 3.14 -12.05 -4.14
N GLY A 81 1.85 -11.73 -3.95
CA GLY A 81 0.72 -12.38 -4.59
C GLY A 81 0.34 -13.74 -4.00
N LYS A 82 0.88 -14.07 -2.83
CA LYS A 82 0.79 -15.42 -2.24
C LYS A 82 -0.40 -15.62 -1.30
N ARG A 83 -1.14 -14.56 -0.95
CA ARG A 83 -2.20 -14.61 0.06
C ARG A 83 -3.49 -13.98 -0.44
N ARG A 84 -4.58 -14.74 -0.37
CA ARG A 84 -5.95 -14.26 -0.50
C ARG A 84 -6.72 -14.76 0.71
N ALA A 85 -7.25 -13.84 1.51
CA ALA A 85 -8.12 -14.19 2.61
C ALA A 85 -9.51 -14.58 2.11
N GLU A 86 -10.20 -15.40 2.89
CA GLU A 86 -11.63 -15.65 2.72
C GLU A 86 -12.43 -14.50 3.34
N LEU A 87 -13.67 -14.31 2.86
CA LEU A 87 -14.58 -13.31 3.39
C LEU A 87 -15.07 -13.72 4.78
N GLU A 88 -15.01 -12.79 5.73
CA GLU A 88 -15.58 -12.95 7.06
C GLU A 88 -16.86 -12.10 7.22
N ASN A 89 -17.24 -11.76 8.45
CA ASN A 89 -18.51 -11.13 8.80
C ASN A 89 -18.72 -9.74 8.19
N SER A 90 -17.65 -8.96 8.10
CA SER A 90 -17.70 -7.58 7.62
C SER A 90 -16.54 -7.25 6.68
N ILE A 91 -16.72 -6.18 5.90
CA ILE A 91 -15.65 -5.59 5.09
C ILE A 91 -15.47 -4.10 5.37
N GLY A 92 -14.22 -3.67 5.38
CA GLY A 92 -13.82 -2.27 5.45
C GLY A 92 -13.13 -1.87 4.16
N ILE A 93 -13.45 -0.69 3.64
CA ILE A 93 -12.88 -0.13 2.42
C ILE A 93 -12.32 1.23 2.75
N VAL A 94 -11.05 1.49 2.37
CA VAL A 94 -10.45 2.82 2.51
C VAL A 94 -9.76 3.21 1.21
N GLU A 95 -10.14 4.37 0.67
CA GLU A 95 -9.59 4.95 -0.55
C GLU A 95 -8.65 6.12 -0.24
N PHE A 96 -7.57 6.24 -1.01
CA PHE A 96 -6.52 7.24 -0.91
C PHE A 96 -6.25 7.89 -2.26
N TRP A 97 -5.69 9.10 -2.22
CA TRP A 97 -5.27 9.83 -3.42
C TRP A 97 -3.94 9.37 -4.01
N ASN A 98 -3.18 8.57 -3.27
CA ASN A 98 -1.83 8.14 -3.64
C ASN A 98 -1.56 6.74 -3.11
N ILE A 99 -0.59 6.08 -3.74
CA ILE A 99 -0.19 4.72 -3.38
C ILE A 99 0.54 4.67 -2.02
N PRO A 100 1.54 5.53 -1.72
CA PRO A 100 2.31 5.42 -0.48
C PRO A 100 1.48 5.44 0.81
N ASP A 101 0.51 6.35 0.94
CA ASP A 101 -0.33 6.43 2.15
C ASP A 101 -1.24 5.20 2.30
N SER A 102 -1.72 4.63 1.20
CA SER A 102 -2.54 3.41 1.24
C SER A 102 -1.75 2.20 1.75
N VAL A 103 -0.49 2.02 1.31
CA VAL A 103 0.34 0.89 1.73
C VAL A 103 0.75 1.05 3.19
N LYS A 104 1.12 2.27 3.61
CA LYS A 104 1.50 2.52 5.01
C LYS A 104 0.34 2.39 5.98
N SER A 105 -0.83 2.89 5.62
CA SER A 105 -2.02 2.71 6.46
C SER A 105 -2.46 1.25 6.54
N LEU A 106 -2.35 0.49 5.45
CA LEU A 106 -2.64 -0.94 5.47
C LEU A 106 -1.68 -1.72 6.39
N ASP A 107 -0.37 -1.46 6.32
CA ASP A 107 0.60 -2.10 7.22
C ASP A 107 0.27 -1.81 8.70
N LEU A 108 -0.12 -0.57 9.02
CA LEU A 108 -0.55 -0.22 10.37
C LEU A 108 -1.81 -1.01 10.77
N VAL A 109 -2.82 -1.05 9.91
CA VAL A 109 -4.08 -1.77 10.16
C VAL A 109 -3.84 -3.25 10.45
N LEU A 110 -3.05 -3.92 9.60
CA LEU A 110 -2.77 -5.35 9.76
C LEU A 110 -1.93 -5.65 11.02
N LYS A 111 -1.15 -4.68 11.51
CA LYS A 111 -0.40 -4.82 12.77
C LYS A 111 -1.22 -4.52 14.02
N SER A 112 -2.22 -3.65 13.90
CA SER A 112 -2.93 -3.09 15.04
C SER A 112 -4.31 -3.69 15.27
N THR A 113 -4.87 -4.39 14.27
CA THR A 113 -6.25 -4.90 14.33
C THR A 113 -6.34 -6.32 13.80
N ASN A 114 -7.33 -7.08 14.26
CA ASN A 114 -7.58 -8.45 13.82
C ASN A 114 -8.39 -8.47 12.52
N VAL A 115 -7.78 -8.02 11.42
CA VAL A 115 -8.38 -8.01 10.09
C VAL A 115 -7.43 -8.63 9.08
N LYS A 116 -7.97 -9.09 7.96
CA LYS A 116 -7.22 -9.66 6.84
C LYS A 116 -7.43 -8.85 5.58
N LEU A 117 -6.45 -8.83 4.70
CA LEU A 117 -6.60 -8.18 3.40
C LEU A 117 -7.37 -9.07 2.40
N LEU A 118 -8.42 -8.51 1.79
CA LEU A 118 -9.08 -9.09 0.62
C LEU A 118 -8.52 -8.54 -0.69
N LYS A 119 -8.25 -7.23 -0.76
CA LYS A 119 -7.76 -6.60 -1.99
C LYS A 119 -6.92 -5.36 -1.73
N LEU A 120 -5.91 -5.14 -2.57
CA LEU A 120 -5.14 -3.90 -2.67
C LEU A 120 -5.04 -3.48 -4.14
N VAL A 121 -5.39 -2.23 -4.45
CA VAL A 121 -5.29 -1.64 -5.79
C VAL A 121 -4.34 -0.46 -5.77
N LEU A 122 -3.26 -0.53 -6.56
CA LEU A 122 -2.17 0.44 -6.58
C LEU A 122 -2.27 1.40 -7.79
N GLY A 123 -3.26 2.28 -7.81
CA GLY A 123 -3.34 3.44 -8.73
C GLY A 123 -3.69 3.19 -10.21
N TRP A 124 -3.47 1.97 -10.72
CA TRP A 124 -3.78 1.62 -12.10
C TRP A 124 -5.29 1.48 -12.33
N GLY A 125 -5.81 2.13 -13.39
CA GLY A 125 -7.24 2.08 -13.73
C GLY A 125 -8.15 2.91 -12.80
N THR A 126 -7.56 3.61 -11.83
CA THR A 126 -8.27 4.35 -10.78
C THR A 126 -7.87 5.84 -10.74
N ALA A 127 -7.31 6.36 -11.84
CA ALA A 127 -6.81 7.73 -11.94
C ALA A 127 -5.78 8.08 -10.84
N GLY A 128 -4.93 7.11 -10.46
CA GLY A 128 -3.88 7.29 -9.45
C GLY A 128 -4.33 7.06 -8.01
N LYS A 129 -5.63 6.87 -7.78
CA LYS A 129 -6.19 6.55 -6.47
C LYS A 129 -5.84 5.14 -6.06
N SER A 130 -5.54 4.93 -4.79
CA SER A 130 -5.21 3.62 -4.25
C SER A 130 -6.22 3.25 -3.19
N TYR A 131 -6.63 1.99 -3.11
CA TYR A 131 -7.55 1.55 -2.05
C TYR A 131 -7.25 0.11 -1.64
N TYR A 132 -7.70 -0.24 -0.45
CA TYR A 132 -7.73 -1.62 0.00
C TYR A 132 -9.09 -1.99 0.59
N VAL A 133 -9.34 -3.30 0.56
CA VAL A 133 -10.50 -3.93 1.20
C VAL A 133 -9.99 -4.93 2.22
N ILE A 134 -10.42 -4.76 3.47
CA ILE A 134 -10.12 -5.63 4.60
C ILE A 134 -11.38 -6.37 5.04
N THR A 135 -11.22 -7.49 5.74
CA THR A 135 -12.32 -8.27 6.33
C THR A 135 -11.98 -8.75 7.73
N GLY A 136 -12.99 -9.01 8.53
CA GLY A 136 -12.87 -9.45 9.91
C GLY A 136 -14.24 -9.45 10.60
N ASP A 137 -14.23 -9.60 11.92
CA ASP A 137 -15.39 -9.29 12.75
C ASP A 137 -15.75 -7.80 12.65
N THR A 138 -17.04 -7.48 12.79
CA THR A 138 -17.57 -6.11 12.67
C THR A 138 -16.77 -5.11 13.50
N SER A 139 -16.50 -5.42 14.77
CA SER A 139 -15.77 -4.52 15.67
C SER A 139 -14.32 -4.29 15.22
N SER A 140 -13.63 -5.33 14.73
CA SER A 140 -12.25 -5.23 14.25
C SER A 140 -12.16 -4.41 12.96
N VAL A 141 -13.14 -4.56 12.07
CA VAL A 141 -13.24 -3.76 10.84
C VAL A 141 -13.53 -2.29 11.15
N GLU A 142 -14.44 -2.02 12.08
CA GLU A 142 -14.74 -0.64 12.51
C GLU A 142 -13.53 0.01 13.16
N GLU A 143 -12.83 -0.70 14.06
CA GLU A 143 -11.60 -0.23 14.69
C GLU A 143 -10.51 0.08 13.65
N ALA A 144 -10.29 -0.81 12.69
CA ALA A 144 -9.33 -0.62 11.61
C ALA A 144 -9.60 0.65 10.80
N VAL A 145 -10.87 0.88 10.43
CA VAL A 145 -11.27 2.07 9.67
C VAL A 145 -11.12 3.34 10.51
N VAL A 146 -11.48 3.31 11.79
CA VAL A 146 -11.29 4.45 12.72
C VAL A 146 -9.81 4.80 12.83
N LEU A 147 -8.94 3.81 13.08
CA LEU A 147 -7.49 3.97 13.19
C LEU A 147 -6.91 4.72 12.00
N VAL A 148 -7.30 4.33 10.79
CA VAL A 148 -6.83 4.98 9.56
C VAL A 148 -7.31 6.41 9.45
N THR A 149 -8.60 6.64 9.69
CA THR A 149 -9.18 7.99 9.57
C THR A 149 -8.69 8.97 10.62
N GLY A 150 -8.14 8.50 11.74
CA GLY A 150 -7.49 9.33 12.75
C GLY A 150 -6.05 9.73 12.43
N LEU A 151 -5.37 8.99 11.54
CA LEU A 151 -3.92 9.12 11.33
C LEU A 151 -3.51 9.49 9.91
N PHE A 152 -4.36 9.23 8.91
CA PHE A 152 -4.03 9.44 7.51
C PHE A 152 -5.03 10.35 6.84
N LYS A 153 -4.55 11.12 5.85
CA LYS A 153 -5.44 11.76 4.88
C LYS A 153 -5.94 10.68 3.91
N TYR A 154 -7.24 10.45 3.94
CA TYR A 154 -7.93 9.52 3.05
C TYR A 154 -8.85 10.30 2.10
N LYS A 155 -9.36 9.60 1.09
CA LYS A 155 -10.32 10.14 0.13
C LYS A 155 -11.75 9.80 0.54
N ASP A 156 -12.02 8.53 0.80
CA ASP A 156 -13.32 8.04 1.23
C ASP A 156 -13.19 6.70 1.96
N LYS A 157 -14.26 6.27 2.65
CA LYS A 157 -14.32 5.00 3.37
C LYS A 157 -15.72 4.40 3.40
N ALA A 158 -15.80 3.09 3.59
CA ALA A 158 -17.04 2.38 3.87
C ALA A 158 -16.80 1.18 4.80
N VAL A 159 -17.82 0.85 5.59
CA VAL A 159 -17.91 -0.40 6.35
C VAL A 159 -19.22 -1.07 5.96
N ILE A 160 -19.16 -2.36 5.63
CA ILE A 160 -20.31 -3.14 5.22
C ILE A 160 -20.36 -4.40 6.10
N ASN A 161 -21.42 -4.50 6.89
CA ASN A 161 -21.70 -5.65 7.74
C ASN A 161 -22.56 -6.65 6.96
N ASN A 162 -22.25 -7.94 7.07
CA ASN A 162 -22.91 -9.02 6.34
C ASN A 162 -22.99 -8.73 4.83
N PRO A 163 -21.83 -8.53 4.15
CA PRO A 163 -21.84 -8.22 2.72
C PRO A 163 -22.43 -9.36 1.90
N TYR A 164 -22.91 -9.03 0.70
CA TYR A 164 -23.44 -10.02 -0.25
C TYR A 164 -22.41 -11.15 -0.49
N GLU A 165 -22.84 -12.41 -0.39
CA GLU A 165 -21.97 -13.59 -0.47
C GLU A 165 -21.10 -13.64 -1.73
N GLY A 166 -21.60 -13.12 -2.85
CA GLY A 166 -20.87 -13.09 -4.12
C GLY A 166 -19.88 -11.94 -4.29
N ILE A 167 -19.75 -11.03 -3.31
CA ILE A 167 -19.02 -9.77 -3.46
C ILE A 167 -17.55 -9.96 -3.86
N LEU A 168 -16.90 -11.02 -3.37
CA LEU A 168 -15.49 -11.32 -3.67
C LEU A 168 -15.21 -11.48 -5.17
N LYS A 169 -16.21 -11.85 -5.97
CA LYS A 169 -16.06 -11.99 -7.43
C LYS A 169 -16.00 -10.66 -8.17
N HIS A 170 -16.41 -9.58 -7.50
CA HIS A 170 -16.62 -8.27 -8.10
C HIS A 170 -15.72 -7.18 -7.53
N ILE A 171 -15.10 -7.43 -6.38
CA ILE A 171 -14.25 -6.42 -5.74
C ILE A 171 -12.82 -6.45 -6.20
#